data_AF-A0A539DYS8-F1
#
_entry.id   AF-A0A539DYS8-F1
#
_cell.length_a   1.000
_cell.length_b   1.000
_cell.length_c   1.000
_cell.angle_alpha   90.00
_cell.angle_beta   90.00
_cell.angle_gamma   90.00
#
_symmetry.space_group_name_H-M   'P 1'
#
loop_
_entity.id
_entity.type
_entity.pdbx_description
1 polymer ?
#
loop_
_entity_poly.entity_id
_entity_poly.type
_entity_poly.pdbx_seq_one_letter_code
_entity_poly.pdbx_strand_id
1 'polypeptide(L)'
;MILPMATLSRSAGRLTSAAATWLRRAGATRAADSPTRLQFAGAITVLCALALSIGGWYAVDRRATAIDDAAGAAAQLIRVQDVRVLVVQADSLASVAYLVGGQEDPEQRQQYDVLIGAAASGLTAAAAAATRDDAAALEEGTSLLARYVGLVEQARANNRQGFPVGAAYQRQARSVAELLVDQLRTVESNSRGRVNDSLRRGHRASTLFVLTTLVLSLVLLIGSLWLARRWRRLLNVPLVIAAVIVVLVITVGFGVNAAAIARTDDTVSGPLTAADLLAQARAA
;
A
#
# COMPACT_ATOMS: atom_id res chain seq x y z
N MET A 1 -75.06 81.37 -6.09
CA MET A 1 -76.01 80.68 -6.98
C MET A 1 -75.20 79.92 -8.03
N ILE A 2 -75.17 78.59 -7.89
CA ILE A 2 -75.08 77.56 -8.96
C ILE A 2 -73.73 77.37 -9.71
N LEU A 3 -73.10 76.21 -9.46
CA LEU A 3 -72.12 75.46 -10.30
C LEU A 3 -72.76 75.02 -11.63
N PRO A 4 -72.00 74.86 -12.74
CA PRO A 4 -71.76 73.50 -13.30
C PRO A 4 -70.41 73.38 -14.10
N MET A 5 -69.66 72.28 -13.96
CA MET A 5 -69.64 70.97 -14.68
C MET A 5 -68.65 70.86 -15.85
N ALA A 6 -67.98 69.71 -15.85
CA ALA A 6 -66.85 69.28 -16.64
C ALA A 6 -67.18 68.84 -18.07
N THR A 7 -66.14 68.69 -18.91
CA THR A 7 -65.94 67.49 -19.74
C THR A 7 -64.46 67.38 -20.17
N LEU A 8 -63.75 66.39 -19.63
CA LEU A 8 -62.47 65.89 -20.15
C LEU A 8 -62.68 64.42 -20.52
N SER A 9 -62.80 64.11 -21.81
CA SER A 9 -62.85 62.74 -22.32
C SER A 9 -62.04 62.64 -23.61
N ARG A 10 -60.74 62.33 -23.50
CA ARG A 10 -59.94 61.80 -24.62
C ARG A 10 -58.61 61.14 -24.24
N SER A 11 -58.47 60.64 -23.00
CA SER A 11 -57.24 59.99 -22.52
C SER A 11 -57.40 58.48 -22.22
N ALA A 12 -58.48 57.83 -22.69
CA ALA A 12 -58.73 56.41 -22.40
C ALA A 12 -58.03 55.41 -23.35
N GLY A 13 -57.49 55.85 -24.49
CA GLY A 13 -56.98 54.94 -25.54
C GLY A 13 -55.51 54.52 -25.46
N ARG A 14 -54.67 55.22 -24.67
CA ARG A 14 -53.21 54.94 -24.64
C ARG A 14 -52.79 54.01 -23.50
N LEU A 15 -53.55 53.95 -22.41
CA LEU A 15 -53.20 53.17 -21.22
C LEU A 15 -53.46 51.66 -21.37
N THR A 16 -54.34 51.26 -22.30
CA THR A 16 -54.63 49.84 -22.57
C THR A 16 -53.52 49.14 -23.35
N SER A 17 -52.74 49.88 -24.15
CA SER A 17 -51.63 49.31 -24.94
C SER A 17 -50.39 49.00 -24.09
N ALA A 18 -50.02 49.92 -23.18
CA ALA A 18 -48.85 49.79 -22.32
C ALA A 18 -49.01 48.63 -21.31
N ALA A 19 -50.20 48.50 -20.71
CA ALA A 19 -50.54 47.42 -19.80
C ALA A 19 -50.58 46.05 -20.52
N ALA A 20 -51.09 45.99 -21.76
CA ALA A 20 -51.07 44.77 -22.57
C ALA A 20 -49.64 44.34 -22.96
N THR A 21 -48.73 45.27 -23.25
CA THR A 21 -47.30 44.95 -23.48
C THR A 21 -46.55 44.55 -22.22
N TRP A 22 -46.89 45.12 -21.05
CA TRP A 22 -46.30 44.72 -19.77
C TRP A 22 -46.78 43.35 -19.32
N LEU A 23 -48.06 43.01 -19.52
CA LEU A 23 -48.57 41.66 -19.25
C LEU A 23 -48.01 40.61 -20.23
N ARG A 24 -47.70 40.99 -21.47
CA ARG A 24 -46.95 40.11 -22.40
C ARG A 24 -45.47 39.95 -22.04
N ARG A 25 -44.85 40.93 -21.37
CA ARG A 25 -43.49 40.80 -20.80
C ARG A 25 -43.47 40.09 -19.44
N ALA A 26 -44.51 40.22 -18.63
CA ALA A 26 -44.66 39.52 -17.35
C ALA A 26 -45.09 38.07 -17.54
N GLY A 27 -45.82 37.76 -18.63
CA GLY A 27 -46.07 36.39 -19.11
C GLY A 27 -44.89 35.75 -19.84
N ALA A 28 -43.77 36.48 -20.00
CA ALA A 28 -42.50 35.92 -20.44
C ALA A 28 -41.62 35.57 -19.23
N THR A 29 -42.21 34.89 -18.24
CA THR A 29 -41.47 33.86 -17.51
C THR A 29 -41.11 32.79 -18.54
N ARG A 30 -40.01 33.03 -19.26
CA ARG A 30 -39.38 32.05 -20.13
C ARG A 30 -39.28 30.76 -19.33
N ALA A 31 -40.01 29.75 -19.80
CA ALA A 31 -40.10 28.40 -19.28
C ALA A 31 -38.85 28.02 -18.48
N ALA A 32 -38.97 28.10 -17.15
CA ALA A 32 -37.92 27.77 -16.19
C ALA A 32 -37.70 26.24 -16.06
N ASP A 33 -38.13 25.44 -17.04
CA ASP A 33 -38.16 23.98 -16.94
C ASP A 33 -37.04 23.28 -17.73
N SER A 34 -36.28 23.99 -18.57
CA SER A 34 -35.25 23.36 -19.44
C SER A 34 -33.79 23.79 -19.19
N PRO A 35 -33.43 25.08 -18.97
CA PRO A 35 -32.01 25.47 -18.91
C PRO A 35 -31.37 25.15 -17.55
N THR A 36 -32.07 25.44 -16.45
CA THR A 36 -31.60 25.21 -15.07
C THR A 36 -31.44 23.72 -14.77
N ARG A 37 -32.35 22.87 -15.27
CA ARG A 37 -32.26 21.40 -15.10
C ARG A 37 -31.04 20.80 -15.81
N LEU A 38 -30.70 21.30 -17.00
CA LEU A 38 -29.51 20.86 -17.74
C LEU A 38 -28.21 21.35 -17.07
N GLN A 39 -28.20 22.56 -16.52
CA GLN A 39 -27.07 23.07 -15.74
C GLN A 39 -26.85 22.26 -14.45
N PHE A 40 -27.92 21.88 -13.75
CA PHE A 40 -27.86 20.99 -12.59
C PHE A 40 -27.33 19.60 -12.94
N ALA A 41 -27.83 18.99 -14.03
CA ALA A 41 -27.35 17.67 -14.48
C ALA A 41 -25.87 17.71 -14.90
N GLY A 42 -25.43 18.78 -15.57
CA GLY A 42 -24.03 19.02 -15.90
C GLY A 42 -23.16 19.19 -14.65
N ALA A 43 -23.61 19.99 -13.68
CA ALA A 43 -22.91 20.19 -12.40
C ALA A 43 -22.75 18.87 -11.63
N ILE A 44 -23.81 18.05 -11.56
CA ILE A 44 -23.75 16.71 -10.92
C ILE A 44 -22.73 15.81 -11.65
N THR A 45 -22.73 15.83 -12.98
CA THR A 45 -21.78 15.01 -13.78
C THR A 45 -20.33 15.43 -13.50
N VAL A 46 -20.04 16.72 -13.48
CA VAL A 46 -18.70 17.26 -13.15
C VAL A 46 -18.30 16.88 -11.72
N LEU A 47 -19.22 17.01 -10.76
CA LEU A 47 -18.97 16.62 -9.37
C LEU A 47 -18.69 15.11 -9.24
N CYS A 48 -19.44 14.25 -9.94
CA CYS A 48 -19.17 12.82 -9.97
C CYS A 48 -17.81 12.50 -10.62
N ALA A 49 -17.47 13.16 -11.73
CA ALA A 49 -16.17 12.97 -12.39
C ALA A 49 -14.99 13.40 -11.49
N LEU A 50 -15.13 14.52 -10.78
CA LEU A 50 -14.14 14.97 -9.80
C LEU A 50 -14.04 13.99 -8.62
N ALA A 51 -15.16 13.52 -8.08
CA ALA A 51 -15.18 12.55 -7.00
C ALA A 51 -14.52 11.22 -7.41
N LEU A 52 -14.76 10.74 -8.63
CA LEU A 52 -14.09 9.56 -9.19
C LEU A 52 -12.59 9.78 -9.36
N SER A 53 -12.19 10.95 -9.86
CA SER A 53 -10.77 11.27 -10.09
C SER A 53 -10.00 11.37 -8.76
N ILE A 54 -10.56 12.07 -7.78
CA ILE A 54 -9.98 12.19 -6.43
C ILE A 54 -9.97 10.83 -5.73
N GLY A 55 -11.06 10.06 -5.83
CA GLY A 55 -11.14 8.71 -5.28
C GLY A 55 -10.11 7.78 -5.92
N GLY A 56 -9.92 7.87 -7.23
CA GLY A 56 -8.96 7.04 -7.97
C GLY A 56 -7.53 7.37 -7.63
N TRP A 57 -7.20 8.66 -7.56
CA TRP A 57 -5.92 9.11 -7.06
C TRP A 57 -5.66 8.62 -5.63
N TYR A 58 -6.62 8.81 -4.71
CA TYR A 58 -6.51 8.35 -3.32
C TYR A 58 -6.33 6.83 -3.22
N ALA A 59 -7.03 6.05 -4.04
CA ALA A 59 -6.91 4.59 -4.04
C ALA A 59 -5.55 4.12 -4.56
N VAL A 60 -5.04 4.74 -5.63
CA VAL A 60 -3.72 4.45 -6.19
C VAL A 60 -2.63 4.82 -5.20
N ASP A 61 -2.70 6.01 -4.59
CA ASP A 61 -1.75 6.50 -3.60
C ASP A 61 -1.69 5.59 -2.35
N ARG A 62 -2.85 5.20 -1.82
CA ARG A 62 -2.95 4.27 -0.69
C ARG A 62 -2.42 2.87 -1.01
N ARG A 63 -2.54 2.43 -2.27
CA ARG A 63 -2.00 1.15 -2.70
C ARG A 63 -0.48 1.22 -2.88
N ALA A 64 0.04 2.32 -3.43
CA ALA A 64 1.48 2.52 -3.59
C ALA A 64 2.18 2.53 -2.23
N THR A 65 1.70 3.36 -1.30
CA THR A 65 2.21 3.43 0.07
C THR A 65 2.16 2.08 0.80
N ALA A 66 1.05 1.33 0.67
CA ALA A 66 0.93 0.00 1.27
C ALA A 66 1.94 -1.02 0.70
N ILE A 67 2.29 -0.92 -0.59
CA ILE A 67 3.28 -1.78 -1.23
C ILE A 67 4.68 -1.41 -0.73
N ASP A 68 5.01 -0.13 -0.66
CA ASP A 68 6.32 0.33 -0.19
C ASP A 68 6.56 -0.04 1.28
N ASP A 69 5.54 0.15 2.13
CA ASP A 69 5.57 -0.28 3.54
C ASP A 69 5.79 -1.81 3.67
N ALA A 70 5.06 -2.59 2.85
CA ALA A 70 5.18 -4.04 2.84
C ALA A 70 6.57 -4.49 2.36
N ALA A 71 7.12 -3.84 1.33
CA ALA A 71 8.45 -4.12 0.80
C ALA A 71 9.53 -3.81 1.85
N GLY A 72 9.44 -2.68 2.55
CA GLY A 72 10.34 -2.33 3.64
C GLY A 72 10.31 -3.34 4.79
N ALA A 73 9.11 -3.75 5.21
CA ALA A 73 8.93 -4.75 6.26
C ALA A 73 9.41 -6.15 5.83
N ALA A 74 9.20 -6.54 4.58
CA ALA A 74 9.70 -7.80 4.03
C ALA A 74 11.24 -7.81 3.94
N ALA A 75 11.85 -6.71 3.51
CA ALA A 75 13.30 -6.57 3.48
C ALA A 75 13.90 -6.68 4.90
N GLN A 76 13.24 -6.10 5.91
CA GLN A 76 13.65 -6.25 7.31
C GLN A 76 13.53 -7.70 7.79
N LEU A 77 12.43 -8.37 7.45
CA LEU A 77 12.21 -9.78 7.78
C LEU A 77 13.32 -10.67 7.22
N ILE A 78 13.71 -10.48 5.97
CA ILE A 78 14.79 -11.24 5.32
C ILE A 78 16.12 -11.00 6.03
N ARG A 79 16.49 -9.72 6.28
CA ARG A 79 17.73 -9.39 7.01
C ARG A 79 17.85 -10.11 8.35
N VAL A 80 16.77 -10.13 9.14
CA VAL A 80 16.77 -10.77 10.46
C VAL A 80 16.82 -12.29 10.34
N GLN A 81 16.15 -12.88 9.34
CA GLN A 81 16.24 -14.31 9.04
C GLN A 81 17.65 -14.74 8.64
N ASP A 82 18.32 -13.95 7.80
CA ASP A 82 19.70 -14.22 7.38
C ASP A 82 20.63 -14.23 8.59
N VAL A 83 20.55 -13.22 9.47
CA VAL A 83 21.31 -13.19 10.73
C VAL A 83 21.06 -14.45 11.56
N ARG A 84 19.78 -14.82 11.75
CA ARG A 84 19.43 -16.01 12.55
C ARG A 84 20.05 -17.27 11.96
N VAL A 85 19.99 -17.44 10.63
CA VAL A 85 20.57 -18.59 9.93
C VAL A 85 22.09 -18.61 10.07
N LEU A 86 22.75 -17.46 9.93
CA LEU A 86 24.21 -17.34 10.11
C LEU A 86 24.65 -17.71 11.53
N VAL A 87 23.93 -17.24 12.56
CA VAL A 87 24.21 -17.57 13.97
C VAL A 87 24.06 -19.06 14.23
N VAL A 88 22.98 -19.68 13.74
CA VAL A 88 22.75 -21.12 13.91
C VAL A 88 23.83 -21.95 13.20
N GLN A 89 24.24 -21.54 12.00
CA GLN A 89 25.34 -22.21 11.30
C GLN A 89 26.67 -22.06 12.06
N ALA A 90 26.98 -20.86 12.55
CA ALA A 90 28.18 -20.61 13.34
C ALA A 90 28.20 -21.46 14.63
N ASP A 91 27.06 -21.58 15.32
CA ASP A 91 26.94 -22.41 16.53
C ASP A 91 27.12 -23.90 16.25
N SER A 92 26.65 -24.37 15.09
CA SER A 92 26.89 -25.75 14.66
C SER A 92 28.38 -26.02 14.43
N LEU A 93 29.10 -25.11 13.76
CA LEU A 93 30.54 -25.23 13.53
C LEU A 93 31.32 -25.18 14.85
N ALA A 94 31.01 -24.22 15.72
CA ALA A 94 31.65 -24.10 17.03
C ALA A 94 31.45 -25.36 17.89
N SER A 95 30.24 -25.94 17.86
CA SER A 95 29.94 -27.16 18.60
C SER A 95 30.66 -28.39 18.04
N VAL A 96 30.73 -28.54 16.72
CA VAL A 96 31.49 -29.62 16.07
C VAL A 96 32.98 -29.49 16.39
N ALA A 97 33.55 -28.30 16.24
CA ALA A 97 34.95 -28.03 16.56
C ALA A 97 35.28 -28.35 18.03
N TYR A 98 34.37 -28.02 18.96
CA TYR A 98 34.55 -28.31 20.38
C TYR A 98 34.59 -29.83 20.67
N LEU A 99 33.78 -30.64 19.96
CA LEU A 99 33.67 -32.08 20.17
C LEU A 99 34.88 -32.87 19.64
N VAL A 100 35.49 -32.42 18.55
CA VAL A 100 36.70 -33.06 17.98
C VAL A 100 37.84 -33.06 18.99
N GLY A 101 37.96 -32.00 19.79
CA GLY A 101 38.99 -31.85 20.81
C GLY A 101 40.39 -31.59 20.22
N GLY A 102 41.21 -30.79 20.90
CA GLY A 102 42.59 -30.52 20.46
C GLY A 102 42.72 -29.32 19.52
N GLN A 103 43.48 -29.44 18.42
CA GLN A 103 43.66 -28.35 17.44
C GLN A 103 42.48 -28.32 16.46
N GLU A 104 41.70 -27.24 16.52
CA GLU A 104 40.60 -26.91 15.60
C GLU A 104 41.10 -26.83 14.14
N ASP A 105 40.31 -27.37 13.21
CA ASP A 105 40.56 -27.26 11.77
C ASP A 105 40.58 -25.77 11.35
N PRO A 106 41.70 -25.26 10.78
CA PRO A 106 41.81 -23.87 10.35
C PRO A 106 40.74 -23.45 9.34
N GLU A 107 40.28 -24.35 8.48
CA GLU A 107 39.24 -24.03 7.50
C GLU A 107 37.88 -23.83 8.18
N GLN A 108 37.52 -24.70 9.13
CA GLN A 108 36.28 -24.55 9.92
C GLN A 108 36.31 -23.29 10.79
N ARG A 109 37.48 -22.98 11.36
CA ARG A 109 37.72 -21.73 12.10
C ARG A 109 37.42 -20.52 11.23
N GLN A 110 37.98 -20.49 10.02
CA GLN A 110 37.77 -19.40 9.08
C GLN A 110 36.30 -19.27 8.68
N GLN A 111 35.61 -20.39 8.42
CA GLN A 111 34.18 -20.39 8.09
C GLN A 111 33.34 -19.83 9.24
N TYR A 112 33.64 -20.21 10.49
CA TYR A 112 33.00 -19.63 11.67
C TYR A 112 33.19 -18.10 11.72
N ASP A 113 34.42 -17.61 11.55
CA ASP A 113 34.72 -16.18 11.63
C ASP A 113 34.00 -15.38 10.54
N VAL A 114 33.89 -15.94 9.32
CA VAL A 114 33.12 -15.35 8.22
C VAL A 114 31.62 -15.27 8.57
N LEU A 115 31.03 -16.34 9.10
CA LEU A 115 29.61 -16.36 9.49
C LEU A 115 29.32 -15.36 10.61
N ILE A 116 30.20 -15.22 11.60
CA ILE A 116 30.07 -14.24 12.67
C ILE A 116 30.19 -12.81 12.15
N GLY A 117 31.17 -12.54 11.28
CA GLY A 117 31.30 -11.25 10.62
C GLY A 117 30.05 -10.89 9.82
N ALA A 118 29.52 -11.84 9.05
CA ALA A 118 28.28 -11.67 8.31
C ALA A 118 27.08 -11.41 9.25
N ALA A 119 26.95 -12.16 10.35
CA ALA A 119 25.88 -11.98 11.33
C ALA A 119 25.95 -10.60 12.01
N ALA A 120 27.14 -10.13 12.39
CA ALA A 120 27.35 -8.81 12.98
C ALA A 120 27.00 -7.67 11.99
N SER A 121 27.43 -7.82 10.73
CA SER A 121 27.07 -6.86 9.67
C SER A 121 25.57 -6.84 9.40
N GLY A 122 24.92 -8.01 9.40
CA GLY A 122 23.49 -8.17 9.22
C GLY A 122 22.69 -7.56 10.38
N LEU A 123 23.14 -7.72 11.62
CA LEU A 123 22.54 -7.06 12.79
C LEU A 123 22.64 -5.55 12.69
N THR A 124 23.80 -5.04 12.28
CA THR A 124 24.01 -3.59 12.08
C THR A 124 23.07 -3.04 11.00
N ALA A 125 22.94 -3.75 9.87
CA ALA A 125 22.01 -3.38 8.80
C ALA A 125 20.55 -3.46 9.25
N ALA A 126 20.18 -4.48 10.02
CA ALA A 126 18.84 -4.61 10.60
C ALA A 126 18.55 -3.49 11.60
N ALA A 127 19.51 -3.13 12.46
CA ALA A 127 19.39 -2.04 13.42
C ALA A 127 19.23 -0.67 12.75
N ALA A 128 19.98 -0.41 11.66
CA ALA A 128 19.87 0.82 10.88
C ALA A 128 18.49 1.00 10.23
N ALA A 129 17.82 -0.10 9.91
CA ALA A 129 16.48 -0.12 9.33
C ALA A 129 15.38 -0.47 10.37
N ALA A 130 15.71 -0.43 11.66
CA ALA A 130 14.79 -0.82 12.71
C ALA A 130 13.66 0.18 12.90
N THR A 131 12.47 -0.33 13.22
CA THR A 131 11.41 0.48 13.80
C THR A 131 11.74 0.80 15.26
N ARG A 132 11.06 1.77 15.86
CA ARG A 132 11.23 2.07 17.30
C ARG A 132 10.94 0.84 18.17
N ASP A 133 9.96 0.03 17.79
CA ASP A 133 9.53 -1.14 18.54
C ASP A 133 10.57 -2.28 18.50
N ASP A 134 11.34 -2.38 17.40
CA ASP A 134 12.34 -3.44 17.21
C ASP A 134 13.77 -2.99 17.58
N ALA A 135 14.01 -1.70 17.79
CA ALA A 135 15.34 -1.14 18.02
C ALA A 135 16.04 -1.75 19.26
N ALA A 136 15.35 -1.75 20.41
CA ALA A 136 15.89 -2.33 21.65
C ALA A 136 16.16 -3.84 21.50
N ALA A 137 15.33 -4.54 20.74
CA ALA A 137 15.49 -5.97 20.50
C ALA A 137 16.74 -6.29 19.67
N LEU A 138 17.05 -5.46 18.67
CA LEU A 138 18.22 -5.61 17.82
C LEU A 138 19.51 -5.17 18.52
N GLU A 139 19.43 -4.16 19.38
CA GLU A 139 20.53 -3.77 20.27
C GLU A 139 20.90 -4.90 21.23
N GLU A 140 19.90 -5.49 21.90
CA GLU A 140 20.12 -6.67 22.75
C GLU A 140 20.67 -7.85 21.95
N GLY A 141 20.17 -8.08 20.73
CA GLY A 141 20.72 -9.09 19.83
C GLY A 141 22.20 -8.88 19.51
N THR A 142 22.63 -7.63 19.35
CA THR A 142 24.05 -7.27 19.13
C THR A 142 24.89 -7.56 20.37
N SER A 143 24.39 -7.24 21.56
CA SER A 143 25.03 -7.57 22.84
C SER A 143 25.16 -9.09 23.04
N LEU A 144 24.10 -9.85 22.75
CA LEU A 144 24.08 -11.30 22.84
C LEU A 144 25.07 -11.95 21.86
N LEU A 145 25.18 -11.44 20.62
CA LEU A 145 26.16 -11.94 19.67
C LEU A 145 27.60 -11.74 20.16
N ALA A 146 27.92 -10.56 20.68
CA ALA A 146 29.25 -10.28 21.24
C ALA A 146 29.57 -11.21 22.43
N ARG A 147 28.60 -11.42 23.32
CA ARG A 147 28.72 -12.34 24.46
C ARG A 147 28.90 -13.79 24.01
N TYR A 148 28.16 -14.23 23.00
CA TYR A 148 28.28 -15.55 22.40
C TYR A 148 29.70 -15.80 21.87
N VAL A 149 30.23 -14.87 21.06
CA VAL A 149 31.60 -14.96 20.52
C VAL A 149 32.63 -15.07 21.63
N GLY A 150 32.51 -14.23 22.68
CA GLY A 150 33.41 -14.27 23.83
C GLY A 150 33.40 -15.63 24.55
N LEU A 151 32.24 -16.26 24.71
CA LEU A 151 32.11 -17.57 25.35
C LEU A 151 32.66 -18.70 24.47
N VAL A 152 32.47 -18.64 23.16
CA VAL A 152 33.05 -19.60 22.20
C VAL A 152 34.58 -19.55 22.25
N GLU A 153 35.17 -18.35 22.31
CA GLU A 153 36.62 -18.20 22.42
C GLU A 153 37.17 -18.72 23.75
N GLN A 154 36.46 -18.49 24.86
CA GLN A 154 36.82 -19.07 26.16
C GLN A 154 36.74 -20.60 26.13
N ALA A 155 35.68 -21.16 25.51
CA ALA A 155 35.52 -22.59 25.35
C ALA A 155 36.67 -23.20 24.54
N ARG A 156 37.03 -22.59 23.40
CA ARG A 156 38.14 -22.99 22.53
C ARG A 156 39.49 -22.94 23.25
N ALA A 157 39.79 -21.84 23.95
CA ALA A 157 41.05 -21.68 24.67
C ALA A 157 41.23 -22.73 25.78
N ASN A 158 40.16 -23.10 26.47
CA ASN A 158 40.18 -24.15 27.49
C ASN A 158 40.22 -25.56 26.88
N ASN A 159 39.53 -25.78 25.75
CA ASN A 159 39.55 -27.06 25.03
C ASN A 159 40.98 -27.41 24.56
N ARG A 160 41.70 -26.43 23.99
CA ARG A 160 43.11 -26.60 23.58
C ARG A 160 44.06 -26.94 24.73
N GLN A 161 43.71 -26.56 25.97
CA GLN A 161 44.49 -26.88 27.18
C GLN A 161 44.02 -28.15 27.88
N GLY A 162 42.96 -28.81 27.38
CA GLY A 162 42.37 -29.99 28.01
C GLY A 162 41.60 -29.68 29.30
N PHE A 163 41.24 -28.42 29.57
CA PHE A 163 40.54 -28.06 30.79
C PHE A 163 39.03 -28.34 30.68
N PRO A 164 38.44 -29.07 31.64
CA PRO A 164 37.03 -29.47 31.59
C PRO A 164 36.06 -28.26 31.70
N VAL A 165 36.52 -27.13 32.22
CA VAL A 165 35.74 -25.89 32.30
C VAL A 165 35.35 -25.35 30.91
N GLY A 166 36.09 -25.70 29.85
CA GLY A 166 35.73 -25.33 28.48
C GLY A 166 34.32 -25.80 28.09
N ALA A 167 33.87 -26.94 28.64
CA ALA A 167 32.56 -27.49 28.30
C ALA A 167 31.43 -26.69 28.96
N ALA A 168 31.72 -26.05 30.11
CA ALA A 168 30.79 -25.13 30.75
C ALA A 168 30.63 -23.86 29.91
N TYR A 169 31.73 -23.29 29.39
CA TYR A 169 31.68 -22.14 28.49
C TYR A 169 30.95 -22.47 27.18
N GLN A 170 31.16 -23.66 26.60
CA GLN A 170 30.45 -24.07 25.39
C GLN A 170 28.93 -24.18 25.61
N ARG A 171 28.49 -24.78 26.74
CA ARG A 171 27.06 -24.82 27.09
C ARG A 171 26.49 -23.43 27.30
N GLN A 172 27.25 -22.54 27.92
CA GLN A 172 26.81 -21.16 28.12
C GLN A 172 26.72 -20.42 26.78
N ALA A 173 27.69 -20.58 25.88
CA ALA A 173 27.65 -20.02 24.54
C ALA A 173 26.38 -20.44 23.80
N ARG A 174 26.08 -21.74 23.77
CA ARG A 174 24.85 -22.27 23.16
C ARG A 174 23.58 -21.65 23.76
N SER A 175 23.52 -21.51 25.09
CA SER A 175 22.36 -20.86 25.73
C SER A 175 22.20 -19.39 25.31
N VAL A 176 23.30 -18.68 25.10
CA VAL A 176 23.27 -17.29 24.61
C VAL A 176 22.88 -17.23 23.13
N ALA A 177 23.34 -18.18 22.31
CA ALA A 177 22.92 -18.31 20.92
C ALA A 177 21.42 -18.60 20.80
N GLU A 178 20.87 -19.48 21.66
CA GLU A 178 19.44 -19.77 21.72
C GLU A 178 18.61 -18.53 22.09
N LEU A 179 19.07 -17.74 23.08
CA LEU A 179 18.46 -16.45 23.44
C LEU A 179 18.50 -15.45 22.29
N LEU A 180 19.63 -15.33 21.60
CA LEU A 180 19.77 -14.48 20.42
C LEU A 180 18.78 -14.90 19.31
N VAL A 181 18.68 -16.20 19.03
CA VAL A 181 17.75 -16.72 18.02
C VAL A 181 16.30 -16.43 18.39
N ASP A 182 15.92 -16.54 19.66
CA ASP A 182 14.56 -16.23 20.12
C ASP A 182 14.25 -14.72 20.00
N GLN A 183 15.22 -13.88 20.34
CA GLN A 183 15.12 -12.43 20.16
C GLN A 183 14.89 -12.07 18.69
N LEU A 184 15.65 -12.68 17.77
CA LEU A 184 15.50 -12.48 16.33
C LEU A 184 14.13 -12.96 15.83
N ARG A 185 13.61 -14.10 16.34
CA ARG A 185 12.26 -14.58 16.00
C ARG A 185 11.16 -13.61 16.40
N THR A 186 11.33 -12.90 17.51
CA THR A 186 10.39 -11.86 17.94
C THR A 186 10.34 -10.73 16.91
N VAL A 187 11.50 -10.23 16.46
CA VAL A 187 11.61 -9.20 15.42
C VAL A 187 11.06 -9.69 14.07
N GLU A 188 11.30 -10.97 13.72
CA GLU A 188 10.71 -11.60 12.53
C GLU A 188 9.18 -11.61 12.61
N SER A 189 8.61 -11.98 13.76
CA SER A 189 7.16 -12.01 13.98
C SER A 189 6.54 -10.62 13.80
N ASN A 190 7.15 -9.59 14.41
CA ASN A 190 6.73 -8.20 14.27
C ASN A 190 6.77 -7.75 12.81
N SER A 191 7.85 -8.07 12.09
CA SER A 191 8.01 -7.74 10.67
C SER A 191 6.96 -8.44 9.80
N ARG A 192 6.67 -9.72 10.04
CA ARG A 192 5.60 -10.47 9.36
C ARG A 192 4.22 -9.85 9.61
N GLY A 193 3.94 -9.47 10.85
CA GLY A 193 2.71 -8.77 11.21
C GLY A 193 2.52 -7.49 10.40
N ARG A 194 3.58 -6.66 10.30
CA ARG A 194 3.56 -5.42 9.52
C ARG A 194 3.36 -5.63 8.02
N VAL A 195 3.97 -6.67 7.43
CA VAL A 195 3.74 -7.02 6.01
C VAL A 195 2.25 -7.35 5.80
N ASN A 196 1.69 -8.24 6.63
CA ASN A 196 0.29 -8.63 6.51
C ASN A 196 -0.66 -7.44 6.73
N ASP A 197 -0.38 -6.56 7.69
CA ASP A 197 -1.20 -5.39 7.95
C ASP A 197 -1.15 -4.37 6.80
N SER A 198 0.02 -4.17 6.20
CA SER A 198 0.19 -3.27 5.06
C SER A 198 -0.58 -3.80 3.84
N LEU A 199 -0.47 -5.10 3.56
CA LEU A 199 -1.25 -5.75 2.50
C LEU A 199 -2.76 -5.68 2.75
N ARG A 200 -3.22 -5.89 3.99
CA ARG A 200 -4.63 -5.77 4.37
C ARG A 200 -5.16 -4.35 4.20
N ARG A 201 -4.38 -3.33 4.58
CA ARG A 201 -4.73 -1.91 4.37
C ARG A 201 -4.86 -1.59 2.87
N GLY A 202 -3.91 -2.04 2.06
CA GLY A 202 -3.95 -1.88 0.60
C GLY A 202 -5.19 -2.53 -0.02
N HIS A 203 -5.53 -3.76 0.38
CA HIS A 203 -6.73 -4.45 -0.09
C HIS A 203 -8.01 -3.72 0.29
N ARG A 204 -8.17 -3.28 1.56
CA ARG A 204 -9.36 -2.56 2.02
C ARG A 204 -9.54 -1.22 1.29
N ALA A 205 -8.47 -0.47 1.05
CA ALA A 205 -8.53 0.76 0.29
C ALA A 205 -8.98 0.51 -1.16
N SER A 206 -8.44 -0.55 -1.78
CA SER A 206 -8.82 -0.95 -3.14
C SER A 206 -10.27 -1.41 -3.25
N THR A 207 -10.78 -2.21 -2.30
CA THR A 207 -12.17 -2.69 -2.35
C THR A 207 -13.17 -1.57 -2.14
N LEU A 208 -12.93 -0.66 -1.19
CA LEU A 208 -13.76 0.53 -0.99
C LEU A 208 -13.81 1.41 -2.24
N PHE A 209 -12.67 1.60 -2.92
CA PHE A 209 -12.61 2.37 -4.15
C PHE A 209 -13.38 1.72 -5.31
N VAL A 210 -13.26 0.40 -5.48
CA VAL A 210 -14.01 -0.33 -6.51
C VAL A 210 -15.52 -0.21 -6.25
N LEU A 211 -15.96 -0.33 -5.00
CA LEU A 211 -17.37 -0.19 -4.62
C LEU A 211 -17.90 1.23 -4.88
N THR A 212 -17.18 2.27 -4.45
CA THR A 212 -17.60 3.66 -4.69
C THR A 212 -17.61 3.99 -6.18
N THR A 213 -16.65 3.48 -6.94
CA THR A 213 -16.59 3.64 -8.41
C THR A 213 -17.77 2.97 -9.10
N LEU A 214 -18.14 1.75 -8.69
CA LEU A 214 -19.31 1.03 -9.20
C LEU A 214 -20.61 1.80 -8.94
N VAL A 215 -20.78 2.28 -7.70
CA VAL A 215 -21.98 3.06 -7.30
C VAL A 215 -22.08 4.36 -8.09
N LEU A 216 -20.98 5.13 -8.19
CA LEU A 216 -21.00 6.39 -8.95
C LEU A 216 -21.23 6.16 -10.45
N SER A 217 -20.61 5.13 -11.03
CA SER A 217 -20.80 4.77 -12.43
C SER A 217 -22.25 4.39 -12.72
N LEU A 218 -22.89 3.65 -11.80
CA LEU A 218 -24.31 3.30 -11.92
C LEU A 218 -25.21 4.54 -11.84
N VAL A 219 -24.93 5.47 -10.93
CA VAL A 219 -25.67 6.75 -10.81
C VAL A 219 -25.56 7.58 -12.10
N LEU A 220 -24.35 7.69 -12.66
CA LEU A 220 -24.10 8.36 -13.95
C LEU A 220 -24.84 7.69 -15.12
N LEU A 221 -24.84 6.35 -15.16
CA LEU A 221 -25.51 5.57 -16.19
C LEU A 221 -27.03 5.70 -16.11
N ILE A 222 -27.62 5.60 -14.91
CA ILE A 222 -29.06 5.80 -14.71
C ILE A 222 -29.45 7.24 -15.06
N GLY A 223 -28.67 8.23 -14.62
CA GLY A 223 -28.91 9.65 -14.93
C GLY A 223 -28.87 9.95 -16.43
N SER A 224 -27.88 9.40 -17.14
CA SER A 224 -27.76 9.57 -18.60
C SER A 224 -28.89 8.88 -19.37
N LEU A 225 -29.27 7.66 -18.99
CA LEU A 225 -30.41 6.95 -19.58
C LEU A 225 -31.74 7.65 -19.34
N TRP A 226 -31.95 8.19 -18.13
CA TRP A 226 -33.15 8.96 -17.80
C TRP A 226 -33.25 10.22 -18.65
N LEU A 227 -32.15 10.95 -18.81
CA LEU A 227 -32.08 12.16 -19.63
C LEU A 227 -32.31 11.83 -21.12
N ALA A 228 -31.72 10.75 -21.62
CA ALA A 228 -31.90 10.28 -22.99
C ALA A 228 -33.35 9.89 -23.29
N ARG A 229 -34.00 9.14 -22.39
CA ARG A 229 -35.41 8.75 -22.52
C ARG A 229 -36.35 9.94 -22.44
N ARG A 230 -36.07 10.93 -21.57
CA ARG A 230 -36.96 12.08 -21.35
C ARG A 230 -36.96 13.06 -22.52
N TRP A 231 -35.83 13.23 -23.21
CA TRP A 231 -35.68 14.33 -24.18
C TRP A 231 -35.60 13.90 -25.66
N ARG A 232 -35.62 12.59 -25.98
CA ARG A 232 -35.62 12.03 -27.37
C ARG A 232 -34.65 12.70 -28.38
N ARG A 233 -33.64 13.44 -27.90
CA ARG A 233 -32.59 14.06 -28.71
C ARG A 233 -31.36 13.17 -28.61
N LEU A 234 -31.19 12.32 -29.62
CA LEU A 234 -30.27 11.18 -29.59
C LEU A 234 -28.79 11.55 -29.69
N LEU A 235 -28.41 12.78 -30.06
CA LEU A 235 -27.01 13.16 -30.26
C LEU A 235 -26.73 14.61 -29.86
N ASN A 236 -26.38 14.82 -28.59
CA ASN A 236 -25.63 16.01 -28.18
C ASN A 236 -24.14 15.64 -28.20
N VAL A 237 -23.38 16.27 -29.09
CA VAL A 237 -21.90 16.14 -29.19
C VAL A 237 -21.21 16.15 -27.81
N PRO A 238 -21.54 17.04 -26.84
CA PRO A 238 -20.90 17.01 -25.52
C PRO A 238 -21.18 15.74 -24.70
N LEU A 239 -22.33 15.07 -24.88
CA LEU A 239 -22.63 13.79 -24.22
C LEU A 239 -21.77 12.65 -24.80
N VAL A 240 -21.52 12.67 -26.11
CA VAL A 240 -20.62 11.69 -26.76
C VAL A 240 -19.18 11.90 -26.28
N ILE A 241 -18.72 13.15 -26.20
CA ILE A 241 -17.38 13.47 -25.68
C ILE A 241 -17.25 13.02 -24.22
N ALA A 242 -18.26 13.28 -23.38
CA ALA A 242 -18.26 12.84 -21.99
C ALA A 242 -18.23 11.30 -21.87
N ALA A 243 -19.00 10.59 -22.70
CA ALA A 243 -18.98 9.12 -22.73
C ALA A 243 -17.61 8.57 -23.16
N VAL A 244 -16.98 9.17 -24.18
CA VAL A 244 -15.63 8.79 -24.62
C VAL A 244 -14.59 9.03 -23.52
N ILE A 245 -14.66 10.16 -22.80
CA ILE A 245 -13.76 10.44 -21.67
C ILE A 245 -13.96 9.41 -20.54
N VAL A 246 -15.21 9.07 -20.20
CA VAL A 246 -15.50 8.04 -19.18
C VAL A 246 -14.96 6.68 -19.61
N VAL A 247 -15.18 6.28 -20.85
CA VAL A 247 -14.62 5.03 -21.40
C VAL A 247 -13.10 5.06 -21.38
N LEU A 248 -12.47 6.18 -21.75
CA LEU A 248 -11.02 6.35 -21.70
C LEU A 248 -10.49 6.20 -20.26
N VAL A 249 -11.12 6.87 -19.29
CA VAL A 249 -10.73 6.78 -17.86
C VAL A 249 -10.90 5.36 -17.33
N ILE A 250 -11.99 4.68 -17.66
CA ILE A 250 -12.21 3.27 -17.29
C ILE A 250 -11.15 2.38 -17.96
N THR A 251 -10.85 2.59 -19.24
CA THR A 251 -9.89 1.77 -19.99
C THR A 251 -8.47 1.96 -19.48
N VAL A 252 -8.05 3.21 -19.24
CA VAL A 252 -6.74 3.52 -18.64
C VAL A 252 -6.68 3.00 -17.21
N GLY A 253 -7.72 3.20 -16.41
CA GLY A 253 -7.80 2.68 -15.04
C GLY A 253 -7.73 1.15 -14.98
N PHE A 254 -8.44 0.46 -15.87
CA PHE A 254 -8.39 -1.00 -16.02
C PHE A 254 -7.02 -1.46 -16.52
N GLY A 255 -6.42 -0.75 -17.49
CA GLY A 255 -5.08 -1.04 -18.00
C GLY A 255 -3.99 -0.89 -16.95
N VAL A 256 -4.05 0.14 -16.11
CA VAL A 256 -3.13 0.31 -14.97
C VAL A 256 -3.33 -0.78 -13.93
N ASN A 257 -4.57 -1.18 -13.64
CA ASN A 257 -4.87 -2.26 -12.70
C ASN A 257 -4.39 -3.63 -13.22
N ALA A 258 -4.66 -3.93 -14.50
CA ALA A 258 -4.22 -5.14 -15.18
C ALA A 258 -2.70 -5.21 -15.29
N ALA A 259 -2.03 -4.09 -15.61
CA ALA A 259 -0.58 -4.01 -15.65
C ALA A 259 0.05 -4.18 -14.26
N ALA A 260 -0.62 -3.71 -13.19
CA ALA A 260 -0.19 -3.96 -11.83
C ALA A 260 -0.31 -5.44 -11.43
N ILE A 261 -1.40 -6.11 -11.84
CA ILE A 261 -1.61 -7.55 -11.63
C ILE A 261 -0.58 -8.38 -12.41
N ALA A 262 -0.34 -8.06 -13.68
CA ALA A 262 0.64 -8.74 -14.53
C ALA A 262 2.08 -8.62 -13.98
N ARG A 263 2.45 -7.45 -13.43
CA ARG A 263 3.76 -7.29 -12.78
C ARG A 263 3.92 -8.17 -11.54
N THR A 264 2.85 -8.39 -10.77
CA THR A 264 2.85 -9.35 -9.66
C THR A 264 2.99 -10.80 -10.15
N ASP A 265 2.33 -11.19 -11.24
CA ASP A 265 2.50 -12.54 -11.80
C ASP A 265 3.92 -12.76 -12.34
N ASP A 266 4.54 -11.77 -12.99
CA ASP A 266 5.92 -11.86 -13.46
C ASP A 266 6.94 -11.94 -12.30
N THR A 267 6.72 -11.18 -11.22
CA THR A 267 7.58 -11.22 -10.01
C THR A 267 7.33 -12.42 -9.10
N VAL A 268 6.20 -13.13 -9.23
CA VAL A 268 5.91 -14.35 -8.47
C VAL A 268 6.33 -15.60 -9.24
N SER A 269 6.14 -15.62 -10.56
CA SER A 269 6.44 -16.78 -11.42
C SER A 269 7.95 -16.99 -11.65
N GLY A 270 8.72 -15.90 -11.77
CA GLY A 270 10.18 -15.97 -11.94
C GLY A 270 10.91 -16.55 -10.72
N PRO A 271 10.65 -16.08 -9.49
CA PRO A 271 11.25 -16.64 -8.29
C PRO A 271 10.76 -18.04 -7.93
N LEU A 272 9.50 -18.40 -8.21
CA LEU A 272 8.99 -19.76 -8.00
C LEU A 272 9.67 -20.78 -8.93
N THR A 273 9.83 -20.44 -10.21
CA THR A 273 10.56 -21.30 -11.15
C THR A 273 12.05 -21.38 -10.82
N ALA A 274 12.67 -20.29 -10.37
CA ALA A 274 14.05 -20.32 -9.87
C ALA A 274 14.20 -21.14 -8.58
N ALA A 275 13.22 -21.08 -7.67
CA ALA A 275 13.21 -21.87 -6.44
C ALA A 275 13.00 -23.37 -6.71
N ASP A 276 12.12 -23.73 -7.64
CA ASP A 276 11.90 -25.12 -8.07
C ASP A 276 13.14 -25.69 -8.78
N LEU A 277 13.81 -24.89 -9.63
CA LEU A 277 15.06 -25.29 -10.27
C LEU A 277 16.20 -25.46 -9.26
N LEU A 278 16.30 -24.58 -8.25
CA LEU A 278 17.29 -24.70 -7.19
C LEU A 278 17.00 -25.90 -6.27
N ALA A 279 15.73 -26.22 -6.03
CA ALA A 279 15.31 -27.41 -5.27
C ALA A 279 15.60 -28.70 -6.04
N GLN A 280 15.34 -28.73 -7.35
CA GLN A 280 15.70 -29.87 -8.21
C GLN A 280 17.21 -30.05 -8.33
N ALA A 281 17.97 -28.96 -8.43
CA ALA A 281 19.45 -29.01 -8.47
C ALA A 281 20.09 -29.45 -7.14
N ARG A 282 19.39 -29.30 -6.01
CA ARG A 282 19.83 -29.82 -4.70
C ARG A 282 19.38 -31.26 -4.43
N ALA A 283 18.41 -31.77 -5.20
CA ALA A 283 17.86 -33.12 -5.07
C ALA A 283 18.49 -34.14 -6.04
N ALA A 284 19.28 -33.67 -7.02
CA ALA A 284 20.12 -34.48 -7.89
C ALA A 284 21.56 -34.51 -7.37
#